data_AF-A0A1C3E687-F1
#
_entry.id   AF-A0A1C3E687-F1
#
_cell.length_a   1.000
_cell.length_b   1.000
_cell.length_c   1.000
_cell.angle_alpha   90.00
_cell.angle_beta   90.00
_cell.angle_gamma   90.00
#
_symmetry.space_group_name_H-M   'P 1'
#
loop_
_entity.id
_entity.type
_entity.pdbx_description
1 polymer ?
#
loop_
_entity_poly.entity_id
_entity_poly.type
_entity_poly.pdbx_seq_one_letter_code
_entity_poly.pdbx_strand_id
1 'polypeptide(L)'
;MSRDDLIKLANEIQDARDQGQNHSHLLSKLQSQVAYPKIEELFVGDYSADYIVDFSLGWRSVWPRISKQEMITLTERLMQADGTPVELALMTLLFDANCIHSAKNGLLYYPEEYFENNPDPSPSEIVEKALTIG
;
A
#
# COMPACT_ATOMS: atom_id res chain seq x y z
N MET A 1 -10.87 19.47 -2.29
CA MET A 1 -10.19 20.01 -1.08
C MET A 1 -8.68 19.97 -1.32
N SER A 2 -7.89 20.76 -0.58
CA SER A 2 -6.42 20.60 -0.61
C SER A 2 -5.99 19.37 0.20
N ARG A 3 -4.76 18.88 0.01
CA ARG A 3 -4.18 17.79 0.82
C ARG A 3 -4.22 18.14 2.31
N ASP A 4 -3.83 19.35 2.67
CA ASP A 4 -3.80 19.79 4.07
C ASP A 4 -5.21 19.85 4.69
N ASP A 5 -6.23 20.20 3.90
CA ASP A 5 -7.62 20.14 4.37
C ASP A 5 -8.10 18.70 4.59
N LEU A 6 -7.63 17.76 3.76
CA LEU A 6 -7.94 16.34 3.94
C LEU A 6 -7.26 15.78 5.20
N ILE A 7 -6.02 16.20 5.48
CA ILE A 7 -5.31 15.81 6.71
C ILE A 7 -6.01 16.36 7.94
N LYS A 8 -6.45 17.62 7.92
CA LYS A 8 -7.27 18.18 9.01
C LYS A 8 -8.55 17.36 9.22
N LEU A 9 -9.26 17.04 8.14
CA LEU A 9 -10.46 16.21 8.21
C LEU A 9 -10.18 14.81 8.76
N ALA A 10 -9.05 14.19 8.39
CA ALA A 10 -8.64 12.90 8.93
C ALA A 10 -8.33 12.98 10.44
N ASN A 11 -7.63 14.03 10.89
CA ASN A 11 -7.43 14.25 12.34
C ASN A 11 -8.75 14.44 13.08
N GLU A 12 -9.70 15.23 12.55
CA GLU A 12 -11.02 15.41 13.15
C GLU A 12 -11.79 14.08 13.30
N ILE A 13 -11.64 13.17 12.33
CA ILE A 13 -12.22 11.82 12.40
C ILE A 13 -11.56 11.01 13.53
N GLN A 14 -10.23 11.06 13.65
CA GLN A 14 -9.50 10.35 14.71
C GLN A 14 -9.89 10.88 16.10
N ASP A 15 -9.88 12.19 16.29
CA ASP A 15 -10.27 12.83 17.54
C ASP A 15 -11.71 12.44 17.94
N ALA A 16 -12.64 12.47 16.99
CA ALA A 16 -14.02 12.08 17.24
C ALA A 16 -14.14 10.58 17.59
N ARG A 17 -13.39 9.70 16.91
CA ARG A 17 -13.34 8.26 17.24
C ARG A 17 -12.82 8.03 18.64
N ASP A 18 -11.70 8.65 19.01
CA ASP A 18 -11.04 8.48 20.31
C ASP A 18 -11.92 8.99 21.47
N GLN A 19 -12.75 9.99 21.20
CA GLN A 19 -13.75 10.51 22.14
C GLN A 19 -15.08 9.74 22.13
N GLY A 20 -15.22 8.70 21.30
CA GLY A 20 -16.47 7.93 21.16
C GLY A 20 -17.62 8.69 20.52
N GLN A 21 -17.32 9.75 19.75
CA GLN A 21 -18.29 10.60 19.07
C GLN A 21 -18.66 10.05 17.68
N ASN A 22 -19.87 10.40 17.21
CA ASN A 22 -20.30 10.06 15.86
C ASN A 22 -19.52 10.87 14.82
N HIS A 23 -18.75 10.18 13.98
CA HIS A 23 -17.91 10.74 12.93
C HIS A 23 -18.34 10.27 11.52
N SER A 24 -19.51 9.66 11.37
CA SER A 24 -19.96 9.08 10.09
C SER A 24 -20.08 10.11 8.95
N HIS A 25 -20.45 11.35 9.29
CA HIS A 25 -20.54 12.44 8.33
C HIS A 25 -19.16 12.91 7.84
N LEU A 26 -18.16 12.94 8.74
CA LEU A 26 -16.78 13.28 8.40
C LEU A 26 -16.16 12.20 7.51
N LEU A 27 -16.36 10.93 7.84
CA LEU A 27 -15.95 9.79 6.99
C LEU A 27 -16.55 9.88 5.60
N SER A 28 -17.87 10.12 5.51
CA SER A 28 -18.56 10.26 4.21
C SER A 28 -17.98 11.42 3.38
N LYS A 29 -17.67 12.54 4.05
CA LYS A 29 -17.03 13.70 3.42
C LYS A 29 -15.65 13.34 2.90
N LEU A 30 -14.80 12.70 3.70
CA LEU A 30 -13.45 12.31 3.30
C LEU A 30 -13.47 11.28 2.17
N GLN A 31 -14.32 10.26 2.27
CA GLN A 31 -14.52 9.21 1.27
C GLN A 31 -14.89 9.78 -0.12
N SER A 32 -15.64 10.88 -0.16
CA SER A 32 -16.01 11.55 -1.42
C SER A 32 -14.85 12.28 -2.12
N GLN A 33 -13.71 12.47 -1.45
CA GLN A 33 -12.58 13.25 -1.94
C GLN A 33 -11.38 12.39 -2.34
N VAL A 34 -11.42 11.08 -2.11
CA VAL A 34 -10.29 10.17 -2.30
C VAL A 34 -10.63 9.00 -3.22
N ALA A 35 -9.60 8.33 -3.76
CA ALA A 35 -9.79 7.20 -4.66
C ALA A 35 -10.03 5.88 -3.90
N TYR A 36 -9.41 5.72 -2.71
CA TYR A 36 -9.54 4.50 -1.92
C TYR A 36 -10.99 4.26 -1.49
N PRO A 37 -11.61 3.10 -1.80
CA PRO A 37 -13.05 2.92 -1.71
C PRO A 37 -13.58 2.66 -0.28
N LYS A 38 -12.69 2.40 0.68
CA LYS A 38 -13.04 1.97 2.03
C LYS A 38 -12.23 2.67 3.10
N ILE A 39 -12.29 4.00 3.12
CA ILE A 39 -11.40 4.79 3.97
C ILE A 39 -11.54 4.49 5.47
N GLU A 40 -12.71 4.02 5.90
CA GLU A 40 -12.96 3.57 7.28
C GLU A 40 -11.98 2.48 7.74
N GLU A 41 -11.53 1.58 6.84
CA GLU A 41 -10.59 0.51 7.17
C GLU A 41 -9.22 1.09 7.60
N LEU A 42 -8.84 2.26 7.07
CA LEU A 42 -7.59 2.93 7.43
C LEU A 42 -7.66 3.61 8.80
N PHE A 43 -8.85 3.87 9.32
CA PHE A 43 -9.02 4.41 10.68
C PHE A 43 -9.12 3.31 11.75
N VAL A 44 -9.11 2.03 11.36
CA VAL A 44 -9.08 0.92 12.34
C VAL A 44 -7.70 0.83 13.00
N GLY A 45 -6.63 1.04 12.21
CA GLY A 45 -5.26 1.10 12.71
C GLY A 45 -4.87 2.47 13.26
N ASP A 46 -3.76 2.52 13.98
CA ASP A 46 -3.20 3.75 14.56
C ASP A 46 -2.30 4.50 13.56
N TYR A 47 -2.73 4.55 12.29
CA TYR A 47 -2.00 5.29 11.26
C TYR A 47 -2.13 6.79 11.49
N SER A 48 -1.10 7.54 11.12
CA SER A 48 -1.17 9.00 11.15
C SER A 48 -2.11 9.54 10.05
N ALA A 49 -2.71 10.71 10.28
CA ALA A 49 -3.63 11.33 9.33
C ALA A 49 -2.99 11.58 7.95
N ASP A 50 -1.70 11.94 7.91
CA ASP A 50 -0.95 12.09 6.66
C ASP A 50 -0.82 10.76 5.90
N TYR A 51 -0.52 9.66 6.60
CA TYR A 51 -0.48 8.33 5.98
C TYR A 51 -1.84 7.96 5.38
N ILE A 52 -2.93 8.13 6.14
CA ILE A 52 -4.29 7.82 5.67
C ILE A 52 -4.61 8.59 4.40
N VAL A 53 -4.32 9.89 4.37
CA VAL A 53 -4.60 10.75 3.21
C VAL A 53 -3.74 10.38 2.02
N ASP A 54 -2.42 10.27 2.21
CA ASP A 54 -1.48 9.99 1.13
C ASP A 54 -1.74 8.61 0.51
N PHE A 55 -2.02 7.61 1.33
CA PHE A 55 -2.39 6.29 0.86
C PHE A 55 -3.69 6.35 0.06
N SER A 56 -4.70 7.05 0.61
CA SER A 56 -6.01 7.15 -0.03
C SER A 56 -6.00 7.90 -1.37
N LEU A 57 -5.10 8.88 -1.52
CA LEU A 57 -4.88 9.62 -2.75
C LEU A 57 -4.01 8.85 -3.76
N GLY A 58 -3.03 8.09 -3.28
CA GLY A 58 -2.13 7.30 -4.12
C GLY A 58 -2.74 5.98 -4.62
N TRP A 59 -3.76 5.48 -3.92
CA TRP A 59 -4.42 4.22 -4.27
C TRP A 59 -5.12 4.28 -5.63
N ARG A 60 -5.12 3.13 -6.33
CA ARG A 60 -5.76 2.98 -7.63
C ARG A 60 -6.62 1.73 -7.67
N SER A 61 -7.80 1.83 -8.29
CA SER A 61 -8.66 0.67 -8.58
C SER A 61 -8.08 -0.21 -9.69
N VAL A 62 -7.28 0.39 -10.57
CA VAL A 62 -6.53 -0.29 -11.62
C VAL A 62 -5.09 0.23 -11.58
N TRP A 63 -4.16 -0.66 -11.22
CA TRP A 63 -2.74 -0.36 -11.22
C TRP A 63 -2.15 -0.50 -12.63
N PRO A 64 -1.15 0.34 -13.00
CA PRO A 64 -0.51 0.24 -14.30
C PRO A 64 0.24 -1.09 -14.45
N ARG A 65 0.28 -1.58 -15.70
CA ARG A 65 1.18 -2.67 -16.09
C ARG A 65 2.59 -2.11 -16.25
N ILE A 66 3.56 -2.81 -15.66
CA ILE A 66 4.97 -2.45 -15.76
C ILE A 66 5.75 -3.60 -16.41
N SER A 67 6.87 -3.27 -17.05
CA SER A 67 7.78 -4.24 -17.64
C SER A 67 8.51 -5.06 -16.58
N LYS A 68 9.11 -6.20 -16.98
CA LYS A 68 9.98 -7.01 -16.09
C LYS A 68 11.09 -6.15 -15.47
N GLN A 69 11.71 -5.27 -16.26
CA GLN A 69 12.80 -4.42 -15.77
C GLN A 69 12.32 -3.39 -14.73
N GLU A 70 11.18 -2.75 -14.97
CA GLU A 70 10.57 -1.84 -14.00
C GLU A 70 10.15 -2.57 -12.73
N MET A 71 9.65 -3.80 -12.84
CA MET A 71 9.31 -4.63 -11.68
C MET A 71 10.56 -5.02 -10.88
N ILE A 72 11.70 -5.29 -11.53
CA ILE A 72 12.98 -5.55 -10.85
C ILE A 72 13.42 -4.32 -10.07
N THR A 73 13.38 -3.13 -10.68
CA THR A 73 13.72 -1.87 -9.99
C THR A 73 12.77 -1.59 -8.83
N LEU A 74 11.47 -1.84 -9.00
CA LEU A 74 10.48 -1.73 -7.92
C LEU A 74 10.81 -2.67 -6.76
N THR A 75 11.12 -3.94 -7.06
CA THR A 75 11.51 -4.95 -6.07
C THR A 75 12.78 -4.56 -5.32
N GLU A 76 13.80 -4.06 -6.02
CA GLU A 76 15.04 -3.59 -5.40
C GLU A 76 14.77 -2.47 -4.38
N ARG A 77 13.95 -1.48 -4.74
CA ARG A 77 13.57 -0.38 -3.85
C ARG A 77 12.79 -0.88 -2.63
N LEU A 78 11.86 -1.83 -2.83
CA LEU A 78 11.10 -2.45 -1.74
C LEU A 78 12.02 -3.21 -0.77
N MET A 79 12.99 -3.96 -1.27
CA MET A 79 13.96 -4.69 -0.44
C MET A 79 14.89 -3.75 0.34
N GLN A 80 15.23 -2.61 -0.25
CA GLN A 80 16.06 -1.58 0.41
C GLN A 80 15.26 -0.65 1.34
N ALA A 81 13.93 -0.82 1.41
CA ALA A 81 13.02 0.12 2.08
C ALA A 81 13.22 1.58 1.62
N ASP A 82 13.47 1.78 0.32
CA ASP A 82 13.70 3.10 -0.28
C ASP A 82 12.38 3.85 -0.54
N GLY A 83 11.87 4.48 0.51
CA GLY A 83 10.68 5.34 0.45
C GLY A 83 10.09 5.62 1.83
N THR A 84 9.11 6.54 1.87
CA THR A 84 8.23 6.70 3.03
C THR A 84 7.35 5.46 3.24
N PRO A 85 6.82 5.23 4.44
CA PRO A 85 5.94 4.07 4.70
C PRO A 85 4.75 3.98 3.72
N VAL A 86 4.16 5.12 3.34
CA VAL A 86 3.06 5.17 2.39
C VAL A 86 3.50 4.84 0.97
N GLU A 87 4.66 5.34 0.54
CA GLU A 87 5.22 5.02 -0.78
C GLU A 87 5.53 3.53 -0.89
N LEU A 88 6.13 2.94 0.15
CA LEU A 88 6.40 1.51 0.22
C LEU A 88 5.09 0.69 0.14
N ALA A 89 4.05 1.09 0.89
CA ALA A 89 2.75 0.42 0.82
C ALA A 89 2.13 0.48 -0.59
N LEU A 90 2.19 1.62 -1.27
CA LEU A 90 1.69 1.79 -2.64
C LEU A 90 2.56 1.01 -3.66
N MET A 91 3.87 0.95 -3.47
CA MET A 91 4.78 0.13 -4.27
C MET A 91 4.47 -1.35 -4.13
N THR A 92 4.16 -1.82 -2.92
CA THR A 92 3.73 -3.21 -2.68
C THR A 92 2.45 -3.53 -3.42
N LEU A 93 1.45 -2.63 -3.43
CA LEU A 93 0.23 -2.83 -4.21
C LEU A 93 0.50 -2.86 -5.73
N LEU A 94 1.41 -2.03 -6.23
CA LEU A 94 1.84 -2.07 -7.63
C LEU A 94 2.52 -3.41 -7.97
N PHE A 95 3.37 -3.91 -7.07
CA PHE A 95 4.00 -5.23 -7.21
C PHE A 95 2.93 -6.32 -7.26
N ASP A 96 2.00 -6.35 -6.31
CA ASP A 96 0.93 -7.36 -6.23
C ASP A 96 0.03 -7.38 -7.46
N ALA A 97 -0.25 -6.21 -8.03
CA ALA A 97 -1.04 -6.08 -9.25
C ALA A 97 -0.33 -6.65 -10.49
N ASN A 98 1.01 -6.65 -10.49
CA ASN A 98 1.85 -7.18 -11.58
C ASN A 98 2.40 -8.59 -11.31
N CYS A 99 2.32 -9.07 -10.08
CA CYS A 99 2.69 -10.42 -9.68
C CYS A 99 1.61 -11.43 -10.13
N ILE A 100 2.02 -12.46 -10.86
CA ILE A 100 1.16 -13.58 -11.26
C ILE A 100 1.07 -14.62 -10.14
N HIS A 101 2.19 -14.84 -9.44
CA HIS A 101 2.29 -15.82 -8.36
C HIS A 101 1.27 -15.57 -7.25
N SER A 102 0.69 -16.65 -6.74
CA SER A 102 -0.39 -16.62 -5.73
C SER A 102 0.04 -15.99 -4.40
N ALA A 103 1.30 -16.18 -4.01
CA ALA A 103 1.89 -15.59 -2.80
C ALA A 103 2.05 -14.06 -2.84
N LYS A 104 2.00 -13.41 -4.01
CA LYS A 104 2.08 -11.93 -4.13
C LYS A 104 3.32 -11.36 -3.41
N ASN A 105 3.18 -10.27 -2.67
CA ASN A 105 4.21 -9.66 -1.84
C ASN A 105 4.80 -10.61 -0.76
N GLY A 106 4.21 -11.78 -0.51
CA GLY A 106 4.83 -12.81 0.33
C GLY A 106 6.20 -13.25 -0.19
N LEU A 107 6.43 -13.15 -1.51
CA LEU A 107 7.75 -13.39 -2.11
C LEU A 107 8.83 -12.38 -1.64
N LEU A 108 8.41 -11.18 -1.20
CA LEU A 108 9.30 -10.12 -0.70
C LEU A 108 9.50 -10.23 0.82
N TYR A 109 8.41 -10.48 1.55
CA TYR A 109 8.39 -10.38 3.02
C TYR A 109 8.67 -11.71 3.73
N TYR A 110 8.48 -12.84 3.04
CA TYR A 110 8.68 -14.19 3.57
C TYR A 110 9.44 -15.07 2.57
N PRO A 111 10.61 -14.64 2.06
CA PRO A 111 11.34 -15.38 1.04
C PRO A 111 11.68 -16.82 1.45
N GLU A 112 11.88 -17.08 2.73
CA GLU A 112 12.13 -18.43 3.28
C GLU A 112 10.99 -19.43 3.03
N GLU A 113 9.75 -18.97 2.86
CA GLU A 113 8.59 -19.83 2.56
C GLU A 113 8.55 -20.22 1.08
N TYR A 114 9.18 -19.43 0.20
CA TYR A 114 9.01 -19.55 -1.25
C TYR A 114 10.32 -19.85 -1.98
N PHE A 115 11.50 -19.63 -1.39
CA PHE A 115 12.79 -19.84 -2.04
C PHE A 115 13.58 -20.92 -1.31
N GLU A 116 13.34 -22.18 -1.69
CA GLU A 116 14.04 -23.33 -1.14
C GLU A 116 15.56 -23.16 -1.31
N ASN A 117 16.29 -23.17 -0.18
CA ASN A 117 17.74 -22.99 -0.12
C ASN A 117 18.28 -21.62 -0.55
N ASN A 118 17.42 -20.62 -0.75
CA ASN A 118 17.84 -19.24 -1.00
C ASN A 118 17.02 -18.25 -0.14
N PRO A 119 17.40 -18.04 1.13
CA PRO A 119 16.66 -17.15 2.03
C PRO A 119 16.86 -15.65 1.72
N ASP A 120 17.77 -15.30 0.81
CA ASP A 120 18.06 -13.92 0.39
C ASP A 120 18.07 -13.81 -1.15
N PRO A 121 16.92 -14.05 -1.81
CA PRO A 121 16.85 -14.01 -3.26
C PRO A 121 17.07 -12.59 -3.78
N SER A 122 17.81 -12.48 -4.87
CA SER A 122 18.01 -11.20 -5.55
C SER A 122 16.68 -10.65 -6.10
N PRO A 123 16.59 -9.33 -6.36
CA PRO A 123 15.41 -8.74 -6.98
C PRO A 123 14.99 -9.43 -8.29
N SER A 124 15.95 -9.90 -9.08
CA SER A 124 15.68 -10.62 -10.33
C SER A 124 15.07 -12.00 -10.09
N GLU A 125 15.55 -12.75 -9.11
CA GLU A 125 14.99 -14.06 -8.73
C GLU A 125 13.56 -13.93 -8.19
N ILE A 126 13.31 -12.89 -7.38
CA ILE A 126 11.97 -12.57 -6.89
C ILE A 126 11.01 -12.29 -8.04
N VAL A 127 11.41 -11.42 -8.98
CA VAL A 127 10.55 -11.08 -10.14
C VAL A 127 10.36 -12.27 -11.07
N GLU A 128 11.37 -13.09 -11.28
CA GLU A 128 11.23 -14.32 -12.06
C GLU A 128 10.19 -15.25 -11.45
N LYS A 129 10.24 -15.48 -10.14
CA LYS A 129 9.22 -16.27 -9.46
C LYS A 129 7.85 -15.60 -9.50
N ALA A 130 7.78 -14.28 -9.29
CA ALA A 130 6.54 -13.50 -9.31
C ALA A 130 5.80 -13.59 -10.66
N LEU A 131 6.53 -13.74 -11.76
CA LEU A 131 5.95 -13.83 -13.11
C LEU A 131 5.63 -15.27 -13.55
N THR A 132 5.90 -16.26 -12.71
CA THR A 132 5.52 -17.66 -12.95
C THR A 132 4.21 -18.01 -12.24
N ILE A 133 3.46 -18.95 -12.81
CA ILE A 133 2.30 -19.54 -12.12
C ILE A 133 2.85 -20.45 -11.03
N GLY A 134 2.53 -20.13 -9.78
CA GLY A 134 2.88 -20.90 -8.58
C GLY A 134 1.66 -21.25 -7.76
#